data_AF-A0A4U2E7J8-F1
#
_entry.id   AF-A0A4U2E7J8-F1
#
_cell.length_a   1.000
_cell.length_b   1.000
_cell.length_c   1.000
_cell.angle_alpha   90.00
_cell.angle_beta   90.00
_cell.angle_gamma   90.00
#
_symmetry.space_group_name_H-M   'P 1'
#
loop_
_entity.id
_entity.type
_entity.pdbx_description
1 polymer ?
#
loop_
_entity_poly.entity_id
_entity_poly.type
_entity_poly.pdbx_seq_one_letter_code
_entity_poly.pdbx_strand_id
1 'polypeptide(L)'
;YEEFPNLLNDLVTPDEQFWINCTPADEAARSCVRPDSAPWTVDRLGYEAGQRTVTINGQSRDIAYAKLTFPLSSTAIAPIYRAKWATELLKIPYAKAEPDGDITVMVYDPLLSQLYDAFLQHDGSVPLSDDWDVGGQFAVTNTKDLTILNADGTQKIVSKGLVNVVTVEHGDWVDKPSCPDSMAPDIMLSIGNIYIASDLELTGSQKPYLITETSTDWQVGLEVRVKSLTSGDFEKATTGEITAFTQCK
;
A
#
# COMPACT_ATOMS: atom_id res chain seq x y z
N TYR A 1 24.89 31.90 -0.93
CA TYR A 1 23.72 32.30 -1.70
C TYR A 1 22.54 32.17 -0.74
N GLU A 2 21.96 33.30 -0.35
CA GLU A 2 20.73 33.33 0.46
C GLU A 2 19.57 33.07 -0.51
N GLU A 3 18.95 31.89 -0.42
CA GLU A 3 17.90 31.45 -1.36
C GLU A 3 16.48 31.80 -0.87
N PHE A 4 16.32 32.15 0.41
CA PHE A 4 15.08 32.64 1.02
C PHE A 4 15.35 33.86 1.91
N PRO A 5 14.39 34.79 2.07
CA PRO A 5 14.56 35.93 2.97
C PRO A 5 14.75 35.46 4.41
N ASN A 6 15.53 36.20 5.20
CA ASN A 6 15.78 35.84 6.60
C ASN A 6 14.55 36.08 7.48
N LEU A 7 13.76 37.10 7.15
CA LEU A 7 12.48 37.41 7.78
C LEU A 7 11.40 37.57 6.70
N LEU A 8 10.16 37.15 6.99
CA LEU A 8 9.05 37.30 6.05
C LEU A 8 8.76 38.77 5.68
N ASN A 9 9.15 39.72 6.54
CA ASN A 9 9.01 41.15 6.28
C ASN A 9 10.08 41.70 5.33
N ASP A 10 11.14 40.95 5.01
CA ASP A 10 12.16 41.38 4.04
C ASP A 10 11.55 41.47 2.63
N LEU A 11 10.49 40.68 2.36
CA LEU A 11 9.67 40.74 1.13
C LEU A 11 9.03 42.10 0.85
N VAL A 12 8.98 42.97 1.87
CA VAL A 12 8.36 44.31 1.85
C VAL A 12 9.39 45.39 1.52
N THR A 13 10.70 45.05 1.52
CA THR A 13 11.78 46.01 1.36
C THR A 13 11.79 46.61 -0.05
N PRO A 14 12.27 47.86 -0.21
CA PRO A 14 12.36 48.52 -1.52
C PRO A 14 13.20 47.76 -2.55
N ASP A 15 14.12 46.92 -2.08
CA ASP A 15 15.06 46.16 -2.90
C ASP A 15 14.47 44.82 -3.39
N GLU A 16 13.47 44.26 -2.69
CA GLU A 16 12.89 42.95 -3.01
C GLU A 16 11.45 43.03 -3.57
N GLN A 17 10.64 44.05 -3.22
CA GLN A 17 9.30 44.38 -3.78
C GLN A 17 8.38 43.21 -4.20
N PHE A 18 8.42 42.07 -3.51
CA PHE A 18 7.50 40.96 -3.74
C PHE A 18 6.16 41.17 -3.02
N TRP A 19 6.10 42.13 -2.09
CA TRP A 19 4.90 42.55 -1.38
C TRP A 19 4.77 44.08 -1.37
N ILE A 20 3.54 44.58 -1.24
CA ILE A 20 3.28 46.03 -1.12
C ILE A 20 3.97 46.55 0.14
N ASN A 21 4.73 47.64 0.01
CA ASN A 21 5.37 48.27 1.17
C ASN A 21 4.31 48.65 2.22
N CYS A 22 4.31 47.93 3.34
CA CYS A 22 3.30 48.04 4.38
C CYS A 22 3.97 48.16 5.74
N THR A 23 4.12 49.38 6.23
CA THR A 23 4.69 49.59 7.57
C THR A 23 3.66 49.26 8.65
N PRO A 24 4.08 49.03 9.91
CA PRO A 24 3.13 48.84 11.02
C PRO A 24 2.15 50.02 11.19
N ALA A 25 2.57 51.24 10.86
CA ALA A 25 1.69 52.42 10.90
C ALA A 25 0.63 52.39 9.79
N ASP A 26 1.01 51.96 8.58
CA ASP A 26 0.09 51.85 7.44
C ASP A 26 -0.95 50.75 7.66
N GLU A 27 -0.52 49.62 8.22
CA GLU A 27 -1.43 48.53 8.62
C GLU A 27 -2.39 48.97 9.73
N ALA A 28 -1.90 49.70 10.75
CA ALA A 28 -2.75 50.27 11.80
C ALA A 28 -3.76 51.29 11.23
N ALA A 29 -3.38 52.04 10.20
CA ALA A 29 -4.26 52.92 9.44
C ALA A 29 -5.16 52.19 8.42
N ARG A 30 -5.08 50.85 8.35
CA ARG A 30 -5.82 49.98 7.42
C ARG A 30 -5.59 50.29 5.93
N SER A 31 -4.41 50.82 5.60
CA SER A 31 -4.03 51.14 4.23
C SER A 31 -3.48 49.93 3.46
N CYS A 32 -3.01 48.92 4.18
CA CYS A 32 -2.42 47.69 3.63
C CYS A 32 -2.45 46.57 4.68
N VAL A 33 -1.98 45.38 4.29
CA VAL A 33 -1.83 44.20 5.16
C VAL A 33 -0.41 43.67 5.01
N ARG A 34 0.23 43.33 6.13
CA ARG A 34 1.60 42.79 6.13
C ARG A 34 1.62 41.32 5.69
N PRO A 35 2.72 40.83 5.11
CA PRO A 35 2.80 39.47 4.56
C PRO A 35 2.67 38.36 5.62
N ASP A 36 2.91 38.68 6.90
CA ASP A 36 2.76 37.77 8.04
C ASP A 36 1.34 37.76 8.62
N SER A 37 0.34 38.35 7.95
CA SER A 37 -1.04 38.42 8.43
C SER A 37 -1.89 37.29 7.89
N ALA A 38 -2.76 36.74 8.74
CA ALA A 38 -3.80 35.79 8.34
C ALA A 38 -5.21 36.42 8.45
N PRO A 39 -6.14 36.17 7.52
CA PRO A 39 -7.47 36.78 7.55
C PRO A 39 -8.40 36.25 8.67
N TRP A 40 -7.97 35.26 9.44
CA TRP A 40 -8.78 34.58 10.46
C TRP A 40 -8.30 34.76 11.90
N THR A 41 -7.13 35.37 12.11
CA THR A 41 -6.58 35.62 13.44
C THR A 41 -5.80 36.94 13.47
N VAL A 42 -5.56 37.46 14.68
CA VAL A 42 -4.65 38.57 14.92
C VAL A 42 -3.20 38.11 15.13
N ASP A 43 -3.00 36.80 15.35
CA ASP A 43 -1.69 36.19 15.45
C ASP A 43 -0.98 36.24 14.09
N ARG A 44 0.34 36.37 14.12
CA ARG A 44 1.17 36.43 12.91
C ARG A 44 1.60 35.04 12.48
N LEU A 45 1.81 34.89 11.17
CA LEU A 45 2.44 33.69 10.63
C LEU A 45 3.85 33.55 11.22
N GLY A 46 4.17 32.34 11.68
CA GLY A 46 5.54 32.00 12.02
C GLY A 46 6.37 31.83 10.75
N TYR A 47 7.64 32.24 10.79
CA TYR A 47 8.56 32.09 9.68
C TYR A 47 9.95 31.71 10.19
N GLU A 48 10.55 30.70 9.57
CA GLU A 48 11.96 30.39 9.71
C GLU A 48 12.53 30.02 8.33
N ALA A 49 13.73 30.48 8.03
CA ALA A 49 14.50 30.05 6.88
C ALA A 49 15.81 29.42 7.35
N GLY A 50 16.34 28.48 6.58
CA GLY A 50 17.57 27.81 6.94
C GLY A 50 18.08 26.90 5.84
N GLN A 51 19.08 26.11 6.21
CA GLN A 51 19.63 25.05 5.36
C GLN A 51 19.53 23.71 6.07
N ARG A 52 19.28 22.67 5.30
CA ARG A 52 19.27 21.29 5.77
C ARG A 52 20.09 20.43 4.83
N THR A 53 20.92 19.56 5.37
CA THR A 53 21.61 18.54 4.57
C THR A 53 20.64 17.40 4.25
N VAL A 54 20.50 17.08 2.96
CA VAL A 54 19.76 15.91 2.46
C VAL A 54 20.73 15.03 1.69
N THR A 55 20.65 13.72 1.94
CA THR A 55 21.45 12.73 1.22
C THR A 55 20.58 12.07 0.16
N ILE A 56 20.96 12.22 -1.11
CA ILE A 56 20.29 11.62 -2.27
C ILE A 56 21.33 10.77 -3.01
N ASN A 57 21.04 9.48 -3.24
CA ASN A 57 21.96 8.55 -3.93
C ASN A 57 23.39 8.53 -3.36
N GLY A 58 23.53 8.63 -2.03
CA GLY A 58 24.83 8.65 -1.35
C GLY A 58 25.60 9.96 -1.47
N GLN A 59 25.03 11.01 -2.08
CA GLN A 59 25.59 12.35 -2.11
C GLN A 59 24.83 13.27 -1.15
N SER A 60 25.54 13.88 -0.20
CA SER A 60 25.00 14.92 0.66
C SER A 60 24.98 16.26 -0.05
N ARG A 61 23.85 16.96 0.04
CA ARG A 61 23.68 18.33 -0.45
C ARG A 61 22.96 19.16 0.60
N ASP A 62 23.42 20.39 0.79
CA ASP A 62 22.70 21.36 1.61
C ASP A 62 21.64 22.02 0.75
N ILE A 63 20.39 21.95 1.22
CA ILE A 63 19.23 22.54 0.57
C ILE A 63 18.70 23.67 1.44
N ALA A 64 18.39 24.82 0.83
CA ALA A 64 17.69 25.87 1.53
C ALA A 64 16.21 25.51 1.71
N TYR A 65 15.64 25.95 2.81
CA TYR A 65 14.23 25.81 3.09
C TYR A 65 13.68 27.08 3.75
N ALA A 66 12.38 27.27 3.58
CA ALA A 66 11.58 28.17 4.40
C ALA A 66 10.40 27.42 4.99
N LYS A 67 10.09 27.63 6.27
CA LYS A 67 8.92 27.08 6.95
C LYS A 67 8.00 28.21 7.34
N LEU A 68 6.74 28.11 6.91
CA LEU A 68 5.66 28.99 7.33
C LEU A 68 4.80 28.24 8.35
N THR A 69 4.48 28.88 9.47
CA THR A 69 3.55 28.35 10.47
C THR A 69 2.27 29.18 10.45
N PHE A 70 1.17 28.54 10.07
CA PHE A 70 -0.16 29.12 10.04
C PHE A 70 -0.87 28.87 11.37
N PRO A 71 -1.21 29.94 12.12
CA PRO A 71 -1.87 29.83 13.41
C PRO A 71 -3.32 29.38 13.26
N LEU A 72 -3.61 28.17 13.72
CA LEU A 72 -4.92 27.51 13.70
C LEU A 72 -5.26 26.82 15.03
N SER A 73 -4.38 26.92 16.02
CA SER A 73 -4.62 26.52 17.40
C SER A 73 -5.93 27.11 17.95
N SER A 74 -6.47 26.48 18.98
CA SER A 74 -7.75 26.88 19.58
C SER A 74 -7.74 28.29 20.18
N THR A 75 -6.55 28.86 20.41
CA THR A 75 -6.36 30.25 20.84
C THR A 75 -6.36 31.23 19.68
N ALA A 76 -5.91 30.81 18.50
CA ALA A 76 -5.84 31.65 17.30
C ALA A 76 -7.17 31.74 16.56
N ILE A 77 -7.93 30.64 16.50
CA ILE A 77 -9.20 30.60 15.77
C ILE A 77 -10.24 29.76 16.49
N ALA A 78 -11.50 30.20 16.46
CA ALA A 78 -12.60 29.42 17.02
C ALA A 78 -12.71 28.05 16.31
N PRO A 79 -12.88 26.94 17.05
CA PRO A 79 -12.87 25.59 16.49
C PRO A 79 -13.82 25.37 15.30
N ILE A 80 -14.98 26.03 15.31
CA ILE A 80 -15.99 25.93 14.24
C ILE A 80 -15.51 26.46 12.88
N TYR A 81 -14.55 27.39 12.85
CA TYR A 81 -14.02 27.98 11.61
C TYR A 81 -12.70 27.36 11.17
N ARG A 82 -12.02 26.64 12.06
CA ARG A 82 -10.73 26.02 11.82
C ARG A 82 -10.73 25.08 10.62
N ALA A 83 -11.74 24.22 10.51
CA ALA A 83 -11.82 23.22 9.45
C ALA A 83 -11.75 23.85 8.05
N LYS A 84 -12.36 25.03 7.85
CA LYS A 84 -12.37 25.70 6.54
C LYS A 84 -10.97 26.07 6.07
N TRP A 85 -10.15 26.61 6.97
CA TRP A 85 -8.79 27.03 6.66
C TRP A 85 -7.83 25.84 6.64
N ALA A 86 -7.97 24.92 7.59
CA ALA A 86 -7.14 23.73 7.66
C ALA A 86 -7.27 22.86 6.40
N THR A 87 -8.48 22.66 5.89
CA THR A 87 -8.71 21.86 4.67
C THR A 87 -8.00 22.44 3.45
N GLU A 88 -7.96 23.77 3.29
CA GLU A 88 -7.27 24.38 2.14
C GLU A 88 -5.76 24.42 2.33
N LEU A 89 -5.28 24.75 3.54
CA LEU A 89 -3.85 24.80 3.83
C LEU A 89 -3.18 23.42 3.73
N LEU A 90 -3.87 22.35 4.14
CA LEU A 90 -3.35 20.98 4.00
C LEU A 90 -3.29 20.47 2.56
N LYS A 91 -3.89 21.18 1.58
CA LYS A 91 -3.71 20.86 0.15
C LYS A 91 -2.38 21.37 -0.39
N ILE A 92 -1.71 22.26 0.32
CA ILE A 92 -0.42 22.80 -0.10
C ILE A 92 0.64 21.70 0.07
N PRO A 93 1.51 21.47 -0.93
CA PRO A 93 2.60 20.50 -0.79
C PRO A 93 3.44 20.73 0.46
N TYR A 94 3.79 19.64 1.15
CA TYR A 94 4.55 19.66 2.40
C TYR A 94 3.89 20.41 3.55
N ALA A 95 2.58 20.65 3.47
CA ALA A 95 1.79 21.11 4.61
C ALA A 95 1.60 19.98 5.63
N LYS A 96 1.68 20.30 6.92
CA LYS A 96 1.49 19.36 8.01
C LYS A 96 0.75 20.03 9.16
N ALA A 97 -0.21 19.31 9.74
CA ALA A 97 -0.84 19.73 10.99
C ALA A 97 0.08 19.43 12.18
N GLU A 98 0.29 20.42 13.04
CA GLU A 98 1.04 20.30 14.28
C GLU A 98 0.11 19.84 15.43
N PRO A 99 0.66 19.32 16.54
CA PRO A 99 -0.15 18.81 17.66
C PRO A 99 -0.99 19.87 18.37
N ASP A 100 -0.51 21.11 18.44
CA ASP A 100 -1.28 22.28 18.92
C ASP A 100 -2.36 22.72 17.92
N GLY A 101 -2.23 22.22 16.70
CA GLY A 101 -3.18 22.37 15.64
C GLY A 101 -2.93 23.53 14.70
N ASP A 102 -1.77 24.17 14.80
CA ASP A 102 -1.26 25.00 13.72
C ASP A 102 -0.94 24.14 12.49
N ILE A 103 -0.73 24.79 11.34
CA ILE A 103 -0.28 24.11 10.13
C ILE A 103 1.08 24.66 9.74
N THR A 104 2.08 23.81 9.60
CA THR A 104 3.36 24.16 9.02
C THR A 104 3.37 23.86 7.53
N VAL A 105 3.98 24.72 6.72
CA VAL A 105 4.20 24.50 5.29
C VAL A 105 5.68 24.70 5.02
N MET A 106 6.31 23.67 4.45
CA MET A 106 7.71 23.72 4.03
C MET A 106 7.81 24.08 2.56
N VAL A 107 8.60 25.10 2.25
CA VAL A 107 9.00 25.49 0.90
C VAL A 107 10.46 25.13 0.72
N TYR A 108 10.76 24.39 -0.33
CA TYR A 108 12.12 24.01 -0.73
C TYR A 108 12.49 24.72 -2.02
N ASP A 109 13.79 24.84 -2.29
CA ASP A 109 14.28 25.26 -3.60
C ASP A 109 13.70 24.36 -4.71
N PRO A 110 13.00 24.91 -5.72
CA PRO A 110 12.44 24.14 -6.83
C PRO A 110 13.49 23.35 -7.63
N LEU A 111 14.78 23.71 -7.56
CA LEU A 111 15.89 22.96 -8.16
C LEU A 111 16.04 21.55 -7.55
N LEU A 112 15.43 21.27 -6.39
CA LEU A 112 15.35 19.92 -5.83
C LEU A 112 14.66 18.94 -6.80
N SER A 113 13.70 19.40 -7.61
CA SER A 113 13.02 18.58 -8.61
C SER A 113 13.94 18.10 -9.75
N GLN A 114 15.07 18.80 -9.99
CA GLN A 114 16.10 18.38 -10.95
C GLN A 114 17.01 17.28 -10.40
N LEU A 115 16.95 17.00 -9.10
CA LEU A 115 17.75 15.95 -8.44
C LEU A 115 17.07 14.59 -8.46
N TYR A 116 15.80 14.52 -8.86
CA TYR A 116 15.02 13.28 -8.94
C TYR A 116 14.84 12.87 -10.42
N ASP A 117 15.40 11.73 -10.83
CA ASP A 117 15.14 11.13 -12.15
C ASP A 117 13.66 10.69 -12.31
N ALA A 118 12.96 10.49 -11.19
CA ALA A 118 11.52 10.24 -11.12
C ALA A 118 10.97 10.62 -9.73
N PHE A 119 9.73 11.13 -9.67
CA PHE A 119 9.12 11.71 -8.45
C PHE A 119 8.84 10.70 -7.32
N LEU A 120 8.86 9.39 -7.60
CA LEU A 120 8.65 8.32 -6.62
C LEU A 120 9.51 7.11 -7.00
N GLN A 121 10.58 6.89 -6.24
CA GLN A 121 11.21 5.57 -6.09
C GLN A 121 11.36 5.28 -4.60
N HIS A 122 10.59 4.30 -4.11
CA HIS A 122 10.92 3.61 -2.88
C HIS A 122 11.36 2.20 -3.27
N ASP A 123 12.51 1.76 -2.76
CA ASP A 123 13.16 0.49 -3.10
C ASP A 123 12.57 -0.73 -2.37
N GLY A 124 11.46 -0.55 -1.66
CA GLY A 124 10.78 -1.61 -0.91
C GLY A 124 11.50 -2.06 0.37
N SER A 125 12.57 -1.37 0.80
CA SER A 125 13.35 -1.73 2.00
C SER A 125 12.72 -1.27 3.33
N VAL A 126 11.78 -0.32 3.28
CA VAL A 126 11.06 0.20 4.45
C VAL A 126 9.64 -0.36 4.44
N PRO A 127 9.23 -1.12 5.47
CA PRO A 127 7.84 -1.52 5.64
C PRO A 127 6.95 -0.28 5.70
N LEU A 128 5.91 -0.24 4.87
CA LEU A 128 4.90 0.80 4.94
C LEU A 128 4.15 0.63 6.28
N SER A 129 4.50 1.44 7.27
CA SER A 129 3.93 1.39 8.62
C SER A 129 2.74 2.31 8.84
N ASP A 130 2.51 3.23 7.90
CA ASP A 130 1.36 4.13 7.85
C ASP A 130 0.51 3.80 6.63
N ASP A 131 -0.80 4.04 6.74
CA ASP A 131 -1.77 3.74 5.71
C ASP A 131 -1.41 4.48 4.41
N TRP A 132 -1.02 3.71 3.39
CA TRP A 132 -1.39 4.10 2.04
C TRP A 132 -2.90 3.90 1.98
N ASP A 133 -3.65 4.96 2.27
CA ASP A 133 -5.09 4.95 2.08
C ASP A 133 -5.33 4.77 0.58
N VAL A 134 -5.45 3.53 0.14
CA VAL A 134 -6.16 3.26 -1.11
C VAL A 134 -7.63 3.53 -0.92
N GLY A 135 -8.15 3.87 0.27
CA GLY A 135 -9.57 4.02 0.56
C GLY A 135 -10.23 2.66 0.64
N GLY A 136 -11.11 2.44 1.63
CA GLY A 136 -11.88 1.20 1.83
C GLY A 136 -12.84 0.80 0.70
N GLN A 137 -12.63 1.31 -0.53
CA GLN A 137 -13.33 0.97 -1.77
C GLN A 137 -12.43 0.86 -3.01
N PHE A 138 -11.11 1.00 -2.94
CA PHE A 138 -10.28 1.02 -4.15
C PHE A 138 -9.33 -0.18 -4.24
N ALA A 139 -9.10 -0.60 -5.50
CA ALA A 139 -8.12 -1.60 -5.85
C ALA A 139 -6.80 -0.93 -6.22
N VAL A 140 -5.69 -1.62 -5.96
CA VAL A 140 -4.41 -1.29 -6.60
C VAL A 140 -4.58 -1.53 -8.11
N THR A 141 -4.65 -0.44 -8.88
CA THR A 141 -4.84 -0.49 -10.34
C THR A 141 -3.56 -0.09 -11.07
N ASN A 142 -3.41 -0.56 -12.32
CA ASN A 142 -2.27 -0.26 -13.18
C ASN A 142 -0.89 -0.70 -12.65
N THR A 143 -0.85 -1.74 -11.79
CA THR A 143 0.38 -2.41 -11.39
C THR A 143 0.69 -3.58 -12.32
N LYS A 144 1.97 -3.76 -12.65
CA LYS A 144 2.42 -4.85 -13.52
C LYS A 144 2.26 -6.21 -12.84
N ASP A 145 2.57 -6.27 -11.54
CA ASP A 145 2.43 -7.49 -10.74
C ASP A 145 2.35 -7.15 -9.25
N LEU A 146 1.85 -8.11 -8.47
CA LEU A 146 1.81 -8.08 -7.01
C LEU A 146 2.32 -9.41 -6.47
N THR A 147 3.11 -9.38 -5.41
CA THR A 147 3.55 -10.58 -4.70
C THR A 147 3.07 -10.60 -3.26
N ILE A 148 2.80 -11.80 -2.75
CA ILE A 148 2.45 -12.05 -1.36
C ILE A 148 3.62 -12.80 -0.72
N LEU A 149 4.12 -12.30 0.42
CA LEU A 149 5.16 -12.94 1.21
C LEU A 149 4.57 -14.11 2.02
N ASN A 150 5.21 -15.27 1.93
CA ASN A 150 4.88 -16.45 2.72
C ASN A 150 5.68 -16.49 4.03
N ALA A 151 5.20 -17.25 5.01
CA ALA A 151 5.85 -17.42 6.31
C ALA A 151 7.27 -18.03 6.23
N ASP A 152 7.57 -18.77 5.15
CA ASP A 152 8.89 -19.34 4.87
C ASP A 152 9.84 -18.37 4.14
N GLY A 153 9.41 -17.12 3.91
CA GLY A 153 10.18 -16.08 3.22
C GLY A 153 10.09 -16.15 1.69
N THR A 154 9.42 -17.16 1.12
CA THR A 154 9.16 -17.22 -0.33
C THR A 154 8.07 -16.22 -0.73
N GLN A 155 7.94 -15.95 -2.03
CA GLN A 155 6.92 -15.04 -2.55
C GLN A 155 6.01 -15.72 -3.57
N LYS A 156 4.70 -15.48 -3.44
CA LYS A 156 3.68 -15.92 -4.39
C LYS A 156 3.26 -14.77 -5.29
N ILE A 157 3.33 -14.98 -6.60
CA ILE A 157 2.93 -13.99 -7.60
C ILE A 157 1.41 -14.05 -7.82
N VAL A 158 0.70 -12.96 -7.54
CA VAL A 158 -0.76 -12.87 -7.66
C VAL A 158 -1.20 -13.03 -9.13
N SER A 159 -0.44 -12.50 -10.08
CA SER A 159 -0.75 -12.64 -11.52
C SER A 159 -0.69 -14.08 -12.03
N LYS A 160 0.00 -14.98 -11.33
CA LYS A 160 0.03 -16.42 -11.64
C LYS A 160 -1.12 -17.21 -11.00
N GLY A 161 -1.95 -16.55 -10.21
CA GLY A 161 -3.08 -17.15 -9.51
C GLY A 161 -2.77 -17.53 -8.06
N LEU A 162 -3.82 -17.52 -7.24
CA LEU A 162 -3.73 -17.89 -5.82
C LEU A 162 -4.07 -19.35 -5.55
N VAL A 163 -4.66 -20.03 -6.53
CA VAL A 163 -5.01 -21.46 -6.50
C VAL A 163 -4.13 -22.18 -7.50
N ASN A 164 -3.46 -23.24 -7.06
CA ASN A 164 -2.76 -24.16 -7.95
C ASN A 164 -3.73 -25.29 -8.31
N VAL A 165 -3.75 -25.66 -9.60
CA VAL A 165 -4.59 -26.75 -10.11
C VAL A 165 -3.67 -27.80 -10.71
N VAL A 166 -3.73 -29.02 -10.17
CA VAL A 166 -2.94 -30.15 -10.65
C VAL A 166 -3.83 -31.37 -10.89
N THR A 167 -3.50 -32.15 -11.91
CA THR A 167 -4.14 -33.44 -12.19
C THR A 167 -3.23 -34.54 -11.70
N VAL A 168 -3.78 -35.45 -10.91
CA VAL A 168 -3.06 -36.52 -10.19
C VAL A 168 -3.86 -37.82 -10.22
N GLU A 169 -3.20 -38.96 -10.08
CA GLU A 169 -3.82 -40.28 -10.04
C GLU A 169 -3.95 -40.81 -8.59
N HIS A 170 -4.58 -41.97 -8.42
CA HIS A 170 -4.68 -42.61 -7.10
C HIS A 170 -3.29 -42.94 -6.55
N GLY A 171 -3.00 -42.46 -5.33
CA GLY A 171 -1.74 -42.73 -4.64
C GLY A 171 -0.67 -41.66 -4.85
N ASP A 172 -0.90 -40.70 -5.75
CA ASP A 172 0.01 -39.59 -5.99
C ASP A 172 0.07 -38.61 -4.82
N TRP A 173 1.18 -37.90 -4.75
CA TRP A 173 1.45 -36.85 -3.78
C TRP A 173 1.22 -35.47 -4.38
N VAL A 174 0.67 -34.58 -3.58
CA VAL A 174 0.44 -33.17 -3.92
C VAL A 174 1.09 -32.30 -2.86
N ASP A 175 2.02 -31.44 -3.29
CA ASP A 175 2.75 -30.53 -2.42
C ASP A 175 1.81 -29.50 -1.75
N LYS A 176 2.02 -29.26 -0.46
CA LYS A 176 1.36 -28.18 0.29
C LYS A 176 1.95 -26.84 -0.14
N PRO A 177 1.13 -25.85 -0.55
CA PRO A 177 1.64 -24.52 -0.86
C PRO A 177 2.22 -23.85 0.39
N SER A 178 3.30 -23.09 0.23
CA SER A 178 3.75 -22.13 1.23
C SER A 178 2.69 -21.04 1.40
N CYS A 179 2.32 -20.77 2.65
CA CYS A 179 1.27 -19.81 2.99
C CYS A 179 1.79 -18.60 3.79
N PRO A 180 1.12 -17.45 3.68
CA PRO A 180 1.37 -16.29 4.55
C PRO A 180 1.13 -16.61 6.02
N ASP A 181 1.67 -15.75 6.89
CA ASP A 181 1.38 -15.81 8.32
C ASP A 181 -0.14 -15.83 8.56
N SER A 182 -0.58 -16.61 9.55
CA SER A 182 -1.98 -16.83 9.92
C SER A 182 -2.87 -17.58 8.92
N MET A 183 -2.34 -18.06 7.80
CA MET A 183 -3.06 -18.94 6.86
C MET A 183 -2.52 -20.37 6.89
N ALA A 184 -3.37 -21.33 6.52
CA ALA A 184 -3.00 -22.75 6.42
C ALA A 184 -3.18 -23.28 4.98
N PRO A 185 -2.35 -24.25 4.54
CA PRO A 185 -2.56 -24.95 3.28
C PRO A 185 -3.89 -25.70 3.29
N ASP A 186 -4.66 -25.55 2.21
CA ASP A 186 -5.97 -26.18 1.99
C ASP A 186 -6.00 -26.87 0.63
N ILE A 187 -6.68 -28.02 0.56
CA ILE A 187 -6.84 -28.82 -0.66
C ILE A 187 -8.31 -29.17 -0.88
N MET A 188 -8.80 -28.93 -2.10
CA MET A 188 -10.09 -29.39 -2.58
C MET A 188 -9.87 -30.39 -3.71
N LEU A 189 -10.57 -31.52 -3.69
CA LEU A 189 -10.44 -32.57 -4.70
C LEU A 189 -11.71 -32.68 -5.53
N SER A 190 -11.55 -32.83 -6.85
CA SER A 190 -12.62 -33.13 -7.79
C SER A 190 -12.24 -34.32 -8.65
N ILE A 191 -13.24 -35.01 -9.18
CA ILE A 191 -13.02 -36.07 -10.18
C ILE A 191 -12.77 -35.39 -11.52
N GLY A 192 -11.65 -35.71 -12.16
CA GLY A 192 -11.33 -35.28 -13.52
C GLY A 192 -11.92 -36.23 -14.54
N ASN A 193 -11.43 -37.47 -14.57
CA ASN A 193 -11.89 -38.53 -15.46
C ASN A 193 -11.89 -39.89 -14.74
N ILE A 194 -12.72 -40.83 -15.20
CA ILE A 194 -12.76 -42.19 -14.67
C ILE A 194 -12.51 -43.16 -15.82
N TYR A 195 -11.53 -44.03 -15.64
CA TYR A 195 -11.16 -45.04 -16.62
C TYR A 195 -11.64 -46.40 -16.14
N ILE A 196 -12.59 -47.01 -16.86
CA ILE A 196 -13.18 -48.31 -16.54
C ILE A 196 -12.79 -49.32 -17.62
N ALA A 197 -12.23 -50.46 -17.22
CA ALA A 197 -11.92 -51.56 -18.11
C ALA A 197 -13.20 -52.21 -18.67
N SER A 198 -13.10 -52.86 -19.84
CA SER A 198 -14.27 -53.40 -20.55
C SER A 198 -15.00 -54.53 -19.82
N ASP A 199 -14.35 -55.17 -18.85
CA ASP A 199 -14.90 -56.21 -18.00
C ASP A 199 -15.56 -55.66 -16.72
N LEU A 200 -15.68 -54.34 -16.60
CA LEU A 200 -16.22 -53.64 -15.44
C LEU A 200 -17.39 -52.72 -15.84
N GLU A 201 -18.38 -52.60 -14.95
CA GLU A 201 -19.52 -51.69 -15.07
C GLU A 201 -19.49 -50.64 -13.94
N LEU A 202 -19.60 -49.35 -14.28
CA LEU A 202 -19.62 -48.26 -13.31
C LEU A 202 -20.95 -48.21 -12.56
N THR A 203 -20.90 -48.19 -11.22
CA THR A 203 -22.13 -48.25 -10.37
C THR A 203 -22.55 -46.90 -9.79
N GLY A 204 -21.85 -45.81 -10.14
CA GLY A 204 -22.18 -44.42 -9.81
C GLY A 204 -21.61 -43.88 -8.50
N SER A 205 -21.11 -44.74 -7.60
CA SER A 205 -20.42 -44.28 -6.38
C SER A 205 -18.93 -44.05 -6.67
N GLN A 206 -18.53 -42.78 -6.65
CA GLN A 206 -17.18 -42.32 -6.94
C GLN A 206 -16.81 -41.20 -5.97
N LYS A 207 -15.61 -41.26 -5.38
CA LYS A 207 -15.12 -40.21 -4.49
C LYS A 207 -13.61 -40.05 -4.57
N PRO A 208 -13.10 -38.81 -4.70
CA PRO A 208 -11.74 -38.49 -4.33
C PRO A 208 -11.66 -38.26 -2.82
N TYR A 209 -10.53 -38.57 -2.20
CA TYR A 209 -10.31 -38.40 -0.76
C TYR A 209 -8.80 -38.27 -0.46
N LEU A 210 -8.46 -37.89 0.77
CA LEU A 210 -7.08 -37.91 1.26
C LEU A 210 -6.78 -39.27 1.89
N ILE A 211 -5.73 -39.94 1.41
CA ILE A 211 -5.24 -41.20 1.98
C ILE A 211 -4.49 -40.91 3.28
N THR A 212 -3.53 -39.99 3.20
CA THR A 212 -2.71 -39.55 4.33
C THR A 212 -2.16 -38.15 4.05
N GLU A 213 -1.58 -37.52 5.06
CA GLU A 213 -0.87 -36.26 4.92
C GLU A 213 0.43 -36.25 5.72
N THR A 214 1.40 -35.45 5.26
CA THR A 214 2.64 -35.13 5.97
C THR A 214 2.67 -33.64 6.31
N SER A 215 3.78 -33.15 6.85
CA SER A 215 4.01 -31.71 7.03
C SER A 215 4.08 -30.94 5.70
N THR A 216 4.45 -31.61 4.60
CA THR A 216 4.76 -30.99 3.31
C THR A 216 3.82 -31.39 2.20
N ASP A 217 3.12 -32.52 2.31
CA ASP A 217 2.40 -33.13 1.19
C ASP A 217 1.07 -33.76 1.61
N TRP A 218 0.18 -33.91 0.64
CA TRP A 218 -1.04 -34.69 0.74
C TRP A 218 -0.98 -35.88 -0.22
N GLN A 219 -1.33 -37.07 0.26
CA GLN A 219 -1.53 -38.22 -0.63
C GLN A 219 -3.00 -38.34 -0.99
N VAL A 220 -3.31 -38.33 -2.29
CA VAL A 220 -4.68 -38.36 -2.79
C VAL A 220 -5.11 -39.78 -3.18
N GLY A 221 -6.39 -40.08 -3.00
CA GLY A 221 -6.99 -41.35 -3.34
C GLY A 221 -8.26 -41.19 -4.15
N LEU A 222 -8.45 -42.06 -5.13
CA LEU A 222 -9.69 -42.24 -5.86
C LEU A 222 -10.30 -43.59 -5.50
N GLU A 223 -11.58 -43.63 -5.14
CA GLU A 223 -12.36 -44.86 -5.01
C GLU A 223 -13.57 -44.77 -5.95
N VAL A 224 -13.69 -45.76 -6.85
CA VAL A 224 -14.81 -45.93 -7.76
C VAL A 224 -15.40 -47.32 -7.53
N ARG A 225 -16.69 -47.40 -7.24
CA ARG A 225 -17.38 -48.71 -7.14
C ARG A 225 -17.77 -49.19 -8.52
N VAL A 226 -17.33 -50.40 -8.83
CA VAL A 226 -17.61 -51.08 -10.10
C VAL A 226 -18.20 -52.45 -9.84
N LYS A 227 -18.82 -53.01 -10.87
CA LYS A 227 -19.31 -54.40 -10.88
C LYS A 227 -18.54 -55.17 -11.93
N SER A 228 -17.97 -56.31 -11.57
CA SER A 228 -17.35 -57.22 -12.53
C SER A 228 -18.42 -57.83 -13.44
N LEU A 229 -18.26 -57.69 -14.76
CA LEU A 229 -19.12 -58.34 -15.75
C LEU A 229 -18.83 -59.85 -15.85
N THR A 230 -17.68 -60.29 -15.36
CA THR A 230 -17.26 -61.70 -15.38
C THR A 230 -17.80 -62.47 -14.17
N SER A 231 -17.68 -61.92 -12.95
CA SER A 231 -18.15 -62.60 -11.73
C SER A 231 -19.50 -62.10 -11.22
N GLY A 232 -19.90 -60.87 -11.58
CA GLY A 232 -21.09 -60.20 -11.05
C GLY A 232 -20.86 -59.50 -9.69
N ASP A 233 -19.67 -59.61 -9.10
CA ASP A 233 -19.34 -59.04 -7.80
C ASP A 233 -19.09 -57.54 -7.87
N PHE A 234 -19.32 -56.86 -6.75
CA PHE A 234 -18.98 -55.45 -6.58
C PHE A 234 -17.56 -55.31 -6.03
N GLU A 235 -16.75 -54.50 -6.68
CA GLU A 235 -15.37 -54.22 -6.28
C GLU A 235 -15.03 -52.73 -6.36
N LYS A 236 -13.81 -52.40 -5.92
CA LYS A 236 -13.28 -51.03 -5.92
C LYS A 236 -12.22 -50.91 -6.99
N ALA A 237 -12.43 -49.99 -7.92
CA ALA A 237 -11.42 -49.53 -8.86
C ALA A 237 -10.84 -48.19 -8.39
N THR A 238 -9.59 -47.93 -8.74
CA THR A 238 -8.85 -46.71 -8.39
C THR A 238 -8.37 -45.95 -9.64
N THR A 239 -8.77 -46.41 -10.83
CA THR A 239 -8.30 -45.92 -12.12
C THR A 239 -9.07 -44.68 -12.56
N GLY A 240 -8.36 -43.56 -12.71
CA GLY A 240 -8.93 -42.27 -13.06
C GLY A 240 -7.99 -41.13 -12.70
N GLU A 241 -8.45 -39.93 -13.02
CA GLU A 241 -7.77 -38.67 -12.73
C GLU A 241 -8.54 -37.89 -11.67
N ILE A 242 -7.81 -37.34 -10.71
CA ILE A 242 -8.28 -36.41 -9.70
C ILE A 242 -7.73 -35.04 -10.05
N THR A 243 -8.58 -34.01 -10.02
CA THR A 243 -8.14 -32.61 -10.04
C THR A 243 -8.01 -32.11 -8.61
N ALA A 244 -6.80 -31.75 -8.19
CA ALA A 244 -6.53 -31.15 -6.89
C ALA A 244 -6.36 -29.63 -7.03
N PHE A 245 -7.11 -28.89 -6.23
CA PHE A 245 -7.03 -27.45 -6.09
C PHE A 245 -6.35 -27.13 -4.76
N THR A 246 -5.15 -26.57 -4.77
CA THR A 246 -4.41 -26.19 -3.55
C THR A 246 -4.31 -24.69 -3.40
N GLN A 247 -4.54 -24.20 -2.17
CA GLN A 247 -4.55 -22.77 -1.85
C GLN A 247 -4.21 -22.54 -0.37
N CYS A 248 -4.13 -21.28 0.04
CA CYS A 248 -4.01 -20.87 1.44
C CYS A 248 -5.35 -20.28 1.91
N LYS A 249 -5.79 -20.66 3.10
CA LYS A 249 -7.03 -20.16 3.73
C LYS A 249 -6.80 -19.69 5.16
#